data_AF-A0A7L1F3E1-F1
#
_entry.id   AF-A0A7L1F3E1-F1
#
_cell.length_a   1.000
_cell.length_b   1.000
_cell.length_c   1.000
_cell.angle_alpha   90.00
_cell.angle_beta   90.00
_cell.angle_gamma   90.00
#
_symmetry.space_group_name_H-M   'P 1'
#
loop_
_entity.id
_entity.type
_entity.pdbx_description
1 polymer ?
#
loop_
_entity_poly.entity_id
_entity_poly.type
_entity_poly.pdbx_seq_one_letter_code
_entity_poly.pdbx_strand_id
1 'polypeptide(L)'
;QDPEDAVPVGQRRAWCWCMCFGLAFMLAGVFLGGAYLYKYFAFQQGGVYFCGIKYIEDGLSLPEPGAEAQSARYHTIEENIQILEEEDVEFISVPVPEFADSDPADIVHDFHRRLTAYLDLSLDKCYVIPLNTSVVMPPKNFLELLINIKAGTYLPQSYLIHEQMIVTDRIENVDQLGFFIYRLCRGKETYKLQRKEAMKGIQKREAMNCRKIRHFENKFAMETLICEQ
;
A
#
# COMPACT_ATOMS: atom_id res chain seq x y z
N GLN A 1 -68.70 -45.38 0.56
CA GLN A 1 -68.41 -43.95 0.34
C GLN A 1 -67.84 -43.44 1.64
N ASP A 2 -66.52 -43.56 1.77
CA ASP A 2 -65.77 -43.15 2.95
C ASP A 2 -65.65 -41.63 2.99
N PRO A 3 -65.92 -40.97 4.13
CA PRO A 3 -65.65 -39.57 4.33
C PRO A 3 -64.39 -39.42 5.18
N GLU A 4 -63.22 -39.72 4.62
CA GLU A 4 -61.96 -39.21 5.14
C GLU A 4 -61.34 -38.29 4.07
N ASP A 5 -60.69 -37.22 4.53
CA ASP A 5 -60.07 -36.13 3.75
C ASP A 5 -60.95 -34.95 3.33
N ALA A 6 -61.53 -34.28 4.34
CA ALA A 6 -61.80 -32.84 4.22
C ALA A 6 -60.96 -32.06 5.26
N VAL A 7 -59.67 -31.86 4.96
CA VAL A 7 -58.85 -30.89 5.71
C VAL A 7 -59.45 -29.49 5.48
N PRO A 8 -59.81 -28.73 6.53
CA PRO A 8 -60.50 -27.46 6.38
C PRO A 8 -59.65 -26.44 5.62
N VAL A 9 -60.26 -25.73 4.68
CA VAL A 9 -59.62 -24.78 3.74
C VAL A 9 -58.78 -23.70 4.45
N GLY A 10 -59.12 -23.35 5.70
CA GLY A 10 -58.34 -22.43 6.54
C GLY A 10 -56.97 -22.96 6.97
N GLN A 11 -56.85 -24.27 7.17
CA GLN A 11 -55.61 -24.94 7.58
C GLN A 11 -54.60 -25.03 6.43
N ARG A 12 -55.07 -25.18 5.19
CA ARG A 12 -54.23 -25.10 3.97
C ARG A 12 -53.59 -23.72 3.77
N ARG A 13 -54.31 -22.65 4.11
CA ARG A 13 -53.85 -21.26 3.92
C ARG A 13 -52.78 -20.86 4.93
N ALA A 14 -52.97 -21.24 6.20
CA ALA A 14 -51.98 -21.06 7.26
C ALA A 14 -50.71 -21.90 7.03
N TRP A 15 -50.86 -23.13 6.52
CA TRP A 15 -49.72 -24.00 6.18
C TRP A 15 -48.92 -23.44 5.00
N CYS A 16 -49.59 -22.96 3.96
CA CYS A 16 -48.93 -22.32 2.83
C CYS A 16 -48.15 -21.07 3.24
N TRP A 17 -48.72 -20.23 4.12
CA TRP A 17 -48.01 -19.07 4.66
C TRP A 17 -46.83 -19.45 5.54
N CYS A 18 -46.97 -20.44 6.42
CA CYS A 18 -45.86 -20.92 7.25
C CYS A 18 -44.70 -21.45 6.38
N MET A 19 -45.01 -22.20 5.33
CA MET A 19 -44.01 -22.67 4.36
C MET A 19 -43.36 -21.50 3.61
N CYS A 20 -44.13 -20.52 3.13
CA CYS A 20 -43.59 -19.35 2.44
C CYS A 20 -42.68 -18.49 3.34
N PHE A 21 -43.09 -18.24 4.59
CA PHE A 21 -42.27 -17.50 5.55
C PHE A 21 -41.01 -18.28 5.92
N GLY A 22 -41.12 -19.60 6.16
CA GLY A 22 -39.96 -20.47 6.41
C GLY A 22 -38.95 -20.44 5.26
N LEU A 23 -39.43 -20.53 4.02
CA LEU A 23 -38.58 -20.49 2.82
C LEU A 23 -37.92 -19.11 2.64
N ALA A 24 -38.65 -18.03 2.92
CA ALA A 24 -38.11 -16.67 2.91
C ALA A 24 -37.02 -16.46 3.96
N PHE A 25 -37.21 -16.95 5.20
CA PHE A 25 -36.19 -16.88 6.24
C PHE A 25 -34.95 -17.72 5.91
N MET A 26 -35.12 -18.90 5.31
CA MET A 26 -34.00 -19.72 4.85
C MET A 26 -33.21 -19.02 3.75
N LEU A 27 -33.87 -18.44 2.75
CA LEU A 27 -33.21 -17.69 1.68
C LEU A 27 -32.51 -16.43 2.22
N ALA A 28 -33.13 -15.71 3.15
CA ALA A 28 -32.51 -14.57 3.82
C ALA A 28 -31.26 -14.99 4.62
N GLY A 29 -31.34 -16.12 5.34
CA GLY A 29 -30.20 -16.70 6.06
C GLY A 29 -29.05 -17.10 5.15
N VAL A 30 -29.34 -17.71 4.00
CA VAL A 30 -28.31 -18.05 2.99
C VAL A 30 -27.70 -16.80 2.36
N PHE A 31 -28.51 -15.78 2.05
CA PHE A 31 -28.00 -14.52 1.49
C PHE A 31 -27.13 -13.75 2.49
N LEU A 32 -27.59 -13.61 3.75
CA LEU A 32 -26.85 -12.89 4.78
C LEU A 32 -25.61 -13.68 5.22
N GLY A 33 -25.73 -15.00 5.40
CA GLY A 33 -24.61 -15.88 5.70
C GLY A 33 -23.59 -15.93 4.56
N GLY A 34 -24.05 -16.01 3.32
CA GLY A 34 -23.22 -15.94 2.12
C GLY A 34 -22.53 -14.59 1.98
N ALA A 35 -23.21 -13.47 2.20
CA ALA A 35 -22.61 -12.14 2.18
C ALA A 35 -21.61 -11.94 3.32
N TYR A 36 -21.89 -12.47 4.51
CA TYR A 36 -20.98 -12.42 5.66
C TYR A 36 -19.73 -13.27 5.43
N LEU A 37 -19.88 -14.51 4.96
CA LEU A 37 -18.77 -15.39 4.61
C LEU A 37 -17.99 -14.84 3.41
N TYR A 38 -18.66 -14.30 2.39
CA TYR A 38 -18.00 -13.64 1.27
C TYR A 38 -17.21 -12.44 1.75
N LYS A 39 -17.77 -11.58 2.61
CA LYS A 39 -17.02 -10.47 3.19
C LYS A 39 -15.84 -10.98 4.03
N TYR A 40 -16.02 -12.03 4.82
CA TYR A 40 -14.96 -12.60 5.65
C TYR A 40 -13.81 -13.19 4.80
N PHE A 41 -14.13 -13.99 3.78
CA PHE A 41 -13.14 -14.61 2.89
C PHE A 41 -12.55 -13.63 1.87
N ALA A 42 -13.36 -12.74 1.27
CA ALA A 42 -12.86 -11.73 0.34
C ALA A 42 -11.99 -10.68 1.04
N PHE A 43 -12.28 -10.34 2.31
CA PHE A 43 -11.43 -9.45 3.10
C PHE A 43 -10.15 -10.16 3.60
N GLN A 44 -10.14 -11.49 3.68
CA GLN A 44 -8.92 -12.27 3.87
C GLN A 44 -8.11 -12.44 2.58
N GLN A 45 -8.75 -12.50 1.41
CA GLN A 45 -8.09 -12.63 0.10
C GLN A 45 -7.57 -11.30 -0.45
N GLY A 46 -8.23 -10.18 -0.13
CA GLY A 46 -7.74 -8.85 -0.46
C GLY A 46 -6.62 -8.47 0.50
N GLY A 47 -5.39 -8.90 0.21
CA GLY A 47 -4.15 -8.64 0.98
C GLY A 47 -3.75 -7.17 1.06
N VAL A 48 -4.69 -6.28 1.36
CA VAL A 48 -4.49 -4.86 1.64
C VAL A 48 -4.26 -4.71 3.14
N TYR A 49 -3.04 -4.32 3.49
CA TYR A 49 -2.56 -4.05 4.83
C TYR A 49 -2.54 -2.55 5.05
N PHE A 50 -3.15 -2.11 6.14
CA PHE A 50 -2.94 -0.76 6.63
C PHE A 50 -1.71 -0.77 7.53
N CYS A 51 -0.69 0.00 7.18
CA CYS A 51 0.56 0.09 7.92
C CYS A 51 0.75 1.50 8.47
N GLY A 52 0.94 1.62 9.78
CA GLY A 52 1.28 2.87 10.45
C GLY A 52 2.60 2.70 11.17
N ILE A 53 3.65 3.38 10.72
CA ILE A 53 5.01 3.18 11.22
C ILE A 53 5.58 4.46 11.80
N LYS A 54 6.17 4.32 12.99
CA LYS A 54 6.89 5.39 13.66
C LYS A 54 8.37 5.32 13.30
N TYR A 55 8.92 6.44 12.86
CA TYR A 55 10.34 6.59 12.59
C TYR A 55 10.92 7.77 13.37
N ILE A 56 12.23 7.74 13.56
CA ILE A 56 13.00 8.82 14.17
C ILE A 56 13.69 9.60 13.05
N GLU A 57 13.45 10.91 13.01
CA GLU A 57 14.21 11.82 12.15
C GLU A 57 15.49 12.17 12.90
N ASP A 58 16.63 11.58 12.49
CA ASP A 58 17.93 11.79 13.14
C ASP A 58 18.46 13.21 12.86
N GLY A 59 17.90 14.17 13.58
CA GLY A 59 18.47 15.49 13.79
C GLY A 59 19.34 15.52 15.04
N LEU A 60 20.31 14.59 15.20
CA LEU A 60 21.39 14.75 16.17
C LEU A 60 22.30 15.91 15.73
N SER A 61 21.76 17.13 15.81
CA SER A 61 22.59 18.26 16.22
C SER A 61 23.21 17.82 17.53
N LEU A 62 24.55 17.69 17.57
CA LEU A 62 25.28 17.34 18.78
C LEU A 62 24.68 18.14 19.95
N PRO A 63 24.20 17.49 21.03
CA PRO A 63 23.68 18.22 22.16
C PRO A 63 24.77 19.16 22.63
N GLU A 64 24.47 20.47 22.70
CA GLU A 64 25.32 21.36 23.48
C GLU A 64 25.42 20.77 24.89
N PRO A 65 26.61 20.71 25.51
CA PRO A 65 26.78 20.05 26.79
C PRO A 65 25.92 20.78 27.84
N GLY A 66 24.79 20.18 28.22
CA GLY A 66 23.88 20.74 29.23
C GLY A 66 22.39 20.66 28.91
N ALA A 67 21.97 20.21 27.72
CA ALA A 67 20.55 20.02 27.43
C ALA A 67 20.04 18.65 27.95
N GLU A 68 19.01 18.68 28.80
CA GLU A 68 18.27 17.50 29.25
C GLU A 68 17.84 16.63 28.06
N ALA A 69 17.81 15.31 28.25
CA ALA A 69 17.53 14.31 27.23
C ALA A 69 16.31 14.69 26.38
N GLN A 70 16.55 15.24 25.18
CA GLN A 70 15.50 15.58 24.24
C GLN A 70 14.80 14.28 23.86
N SER A 71 13.53 14.13 24.26
CA SER A 71 12.69 13.01 23.84
C SER A 71 12.73 12.91 22.32
N ALA A 72 13.15 11.75 21.78
CA ALA A 72 13.15 11.51 20.34
C ALA A 72 11.79 11.92 19.74
N ARG A 73 11.80 12.81 18.74
CA ARG A 73 10.59 13.19 18.02
C ARG A 73 10.27 12.05 17.05
N TYR A 74 9.21 11.33 17.34
CA TYR A 74 8.71 10.26 16.47
C TYR A 74 7.77 10.85 15.42
N HIS A 75 8.05 10.57 14.15
CA HIS A 75 7.16 10.86 13.03
C HIS A 75 6.43 9.58 12.63
N THR A 76 5.22 9.71 12.09
CA THR A 76 4.39 8.56 11.68
C THR A 76 4.13 8.63 10.18
N ILE A 77 4.32 7.50 9.49
CA ILE A 77 3.92 7.29 8.10
C ILE A 77 2.73 6.32 8.12
N GLU A 78 1.67 6.65 7.40
CA GLU A 78 0.50 5.78 7.24
C GLU A 78 0.39 5.41 5.77
N GLU A 79 0.24 4.13 5.44
CA GLU A 79 0.23 3.63 4.06
C GLU A 79 -0.75 2.47 3.89
N ASN A 80 -1.30 2.34 2.69
CA ASN A 80 -2.02 1.14 2.29
C ASN A 80 -1.10 0.30 1.41
N ILE A 81 -0.83 -0.92 1.83
CA ILE A 81 0.08 -1.84 1.16
C ILE A 81 -0.72 -3.04 0.67
N GLN A 82 -0.73 -3.30 -0.64
CA GLN A 82 -1.30 -4.51 -1.21
C GLN A 82 -0.20 -5.41 -1.73
N ILE A 83 -0.14 -6.65 -1.24
CA ILE A 83 0.86 -7.64 -1.68
C ILE A 83 0.16 -8.71 -2.51
N LEU A 84 0.63 -8.87 -3.74
CA LEU A 84 0.28 -9.96 -4.65
C LEU A 84 1.41 -10.99 -4.63
N GLU A 85 1.33 -11.96 -3.72
CA GLU A 85 2.42 -12.92 -3.47
C GLU A 85 2.68 -13.85 -4.67
N GLU A 86 1.62 -14.25 -5.39
CA GLU A 86 1.76 -15.18 -6.54
C GLU A 86 2.42 -14.48 -7.73
N GLU A 87 2.16 -13.19 -7.91
CA GLU A 87 2.69 -12.37 -8.99
C GLU A 87 4.02 -11.69 -8.64
N ASP A 88 4.50 -11.82 -7.40
CA ASP A 88 5.66 -11.13 -6.85
C ASP A 88 5.57 -9.60 -7.06
N VAL A 89 4.43 -9.00 -6.70
CA VAL A 89 4.18 -7.55 -6.85
C VAL A 89 3.64 -6.92 -5.57
N GLU A 90 4.10 -5.70 -5.29
CA GLU A 90 3.65 -4.89 -4.17
C GLU A 90 3.12 -3.54 -4.68
N PHE A 91 1.99 -3.10 -4.13
CA PHE A 91 1.42 -1.78 -4.32
C PHE A 91 1.46 -1.04 -2.99
N ILE A 92 1.97 0.19 -2.99
CA ILE A 92 2.03 1.05 -1.80
C ILE A 92 1.37 2.37 -2.16
N SER A 93 0.30 2.72 -1.46
CA SER A 93 -0.36 4.01 -1.58
C SER A 93 0.02 4.90 -0.40
N VAL A 94 0.77 5.95 -0.70
CA VAL A 94 1.19 6.99 0.24
C VAL A 94 0.11 8.10 0.22
N PRO A 95 -0.60 8.31 1.33
CA PRO A 95 -1.73 9.23 1.39
C PRO A 95 -1.30 10.70 1.27
N VAL A 96 -2.27 11.57 1.02
CA VAL A 96 -2.09 13.03 1.02
C VAL A 96 -1.73 13.47 2.44
N PRO A 97 -0.50 13.98 2.68
CA PRO A 97 -0.10 14.33 4.04
C PRO A 97 -0.85 15.59 4.49
N GLU A 98 -1.55 15.50 5.62
CA GLU A 98 -2.22 16.68 6.18
C GLU A 98 -1.21 17.71 6.73
N PHE A 99 0.01 17.28 7.12
CA PHE A 99 0.97 18.12 7.85
C PHE A 99 2.47 17.81 7.63
N ALA A 100 2.87 17.13 6.55
CA ALA A 100 4.28 16.80 6.30
C ALA A 100 4.81 17.39 4.98
N ASP A 101 6.10 17.75 4.98
CA ASP A 101 6.89 18.02 3.77
C ASP A 101 7.13 16.68 3.06
N SER A 102 6.09 16.13 2.41
CA SER A 102 6.15 14.94 1.57
C SER A 102 5.05 15.04 0.51
N ASP A 103 5.29 14.47 -0.66
CA ASP A 103 4.36 14.39 -1.76
C ASP A 103 3.59 13.05 -1.70
N PRO A 104 2.28 13.04 -2.01
CA PRO A 104 1.50 11.82 -2.15
C PRO A 104 1.91 11.03 -3.40
N ALA A 105 1.93 9.70 -3.28
CA ALA A 105 2.35 8.84 -4.38
C ALA A 105 1.71 7.45 -4.32
N ASP A 106 1.53 6.84 -5.49
CA ASP A 106 1.28 5.41 -5.62
C ASP A 106 2.56 4.73 -6.16
N ILE A 107 2.98 3.65 -5.51
CA ILE A 107 4.24 2.96 -5.80
C ILE A 107 3.94 1.50 -6.16
N VAL A 108 4.59 1.00 -7.19
CA VAL A 108 4.55 -0.41 -7.59
C VAL A 108 5.95 -0.97 -7.62
N HIS A 109 6.19 -2.04 -6.86
CA HIS A 109 7.38 -2.87 -6.99
C HIS A 109 7.01 -4.14 -7.77
N ASP A 110 7.52 -4.26 -8.99
CA ASP A 110 7.37 -5.46 -9.82
C ASP A 110 8.69 -6.24 -9.79
N PHE A 111 8.77 -7.28 -8.95
CA PHE A 111 10.00 -8.06 -8.76
C PHE A 111 10.29 -8.97 -9.95
N HIS A 112 9.25 -9.38 -10.69
CA HIS A 112 9.41 -10.16 -11.91
C HIS A 112 10.09 -9.32 -13.01
N ARG A 113 9.66 -8.07 -13.19
CA ARG A 113 10.27 -7.11 -14.13
C ARG A 113 11.53 -6.45 -13.57
N ARG A 114 11.74 -6.52 -12.25
CA ARG A 114 12.81 -5.82 -11.51
C ARG A 114 12.73 -4.30 -11.73
N LEU A 115 11.53 -3.76 -11.66
CA LEU A 115 11.27 -2.32 -11.81
C LEU A 115 10.45 -1.82 -10.62
N THR A 116 10.75 -0.60 -10.19
CA THR A 116 9.86 0.19 -9.34
C THR A 116 9.27 1.32 -10.18
N ALA A 117 7.97 1.56 -10.04
CA ALA A 117 7.30 2.72 -10.59
C ALA A 117 6.70 3.57 -9.47
N TYR A 118 6.93 4.88 -9.53
CA TYR A 118 6.35 5.89 -8.65
C TYR A 118 5.40 6.75 -9.49
N LEU A 119 4.13 6.84 -9.11
CA LEU A 119 3.19 7.82 -9.64
C LEU A 119 3.07 8.96 -8.63
N ASP A 120 3.61 10.11 -8.98
CA ASP A 120 3.43 11.34 -8.20
C ASP A 120 1.99 11.86 -8.45
N LEU A 121 1.18 11.83 -7.40
CA LEU A 121 -0.25 12.19 -7.49
C LEU A 121 -0.45 13.71 -7.59
N SER A 122 0.54 14.52 -7.18
CA SER A 122 0.50 15.98 -7.28
C SER A 122 0.79 16.45 -8.70
N LEU A 123 1.72 15.79 -9.38
CA LEU A 123 2.14 16.15 -10.74
C LEU A 123 1.46 15.35 -11.85
N ASP A 124 0.80 14.25 -11.50
CA ASP A 124 0.23 13.30 -12.46
C ASP A 124 1.31 12.73 -13.41
N LYS A 125 2.52 12.50 -12.88
CA LYS A 125 3.70 12.00 -13.59
C LYS A 125 4.14 10.66 -13.02
N CYS A 126 4.56 9.75 -13.89
CA CYS A 126 5.13 8.47 -13.51
C CYS A 126 6.65 8.46 -13.69
N TYR A 127 7.33 7.81 -12.75
CA TYR A 127 8.77 7.68 -12.73
C TYR A 127 9.17 6.23 -12.53
N VAL A 128 10.12 5.73 -13.31
CA VAL A 128 10.46 4.30 -13.35
C VAL A 128 11.95 4.09 -13.15
N ILE A 129 12.31 3.15 -12.27
CA ILE A 129 13.70 2.84 -11.94
C ILE A 129 13.92 1.32 -11.84
N PRO A 130 15.12 0.81 -12.11
CA PRO A 130 15.48 -0.55 -11.73
C PRO A 130 15.32 -0.79 -10.23
N LEU A 131 14.60 -1.85 -9.89
CA LEU A 131 14.35 -2.28 -8.52
C LEU A 131 15.69 -2.63 -7.84
N ASN A 132 15.88 -2.14 -6.61
CA ASN A 132 17.01 -2.53 -5.79
C ASN A 132 16.58 -3.56 -4.76
N THR A 133 16.78 -4.83 -5.11
CA THR A 133 16.41 -5.97 -4.26
C THR A 133 17.21 -6.08 -2.96
N SER A 134 18.28 -5.29 -2.80
CA SER A 134 19.03 -5.20 -1.54
C SER A 134 18.40 -4.20 -0.56
N VAL A 135 17.53 -3.31 -1.05
CA VAL A 135 16.87 -2.25 -0.27
C VAL A 135 15.39 -2.57 -0.08
N VAL A 136 14.69 -2.93 -1.15
CA VAL A 136 13.25 -3.26 -1.10
C VAL A 136 13.08 -4.71 -0.61
N MET A 137 12.29 -4.89 0.45
CA MET A 137 12.00 -6.21 1.00
C MET A 137 11.14 -7.02 0.04
N PRO A 138 11.43 -8.32 -0.24
CA PRO A 138 10.59 -9.13 -1.11
C PRO A 138 9.18 -9.40 -0.56
N PRO A 139 8.18 -9.68 -1.43
CA PRO A 139 6.76 -9.80 -1.08
C PRO A 139 6.47 -10.72 0.10
N LYS A 140 7.06 -11.91 0.10
CA LYS A 140 6.85 -12.91 1.17
C LYS A 140 7.36 -12.44 2.52
N ASN A 141 8.57 -11.89 2.53
CA ASN A 141 9.22 -11.38 3.73
C ASN A 141 8.47 -10.13 4.24
N PHE A 142 8.00 -9.29 3.31
CA PHE A 142 7.28 -8.09 3.65
C PHE A 142 5.92 -8.41 4.25
N LEU A 143 5.20 -9.37 3.66
CA LEU A 143 3.95 -9.91 4.19
C LEU A 143 4.11 -10.42 5.62
N GLU A 144 5.13 -11.24 5.88
CA GLU A 144 5.42 -11.76 7.22
C GLU A 144 5.71 -10.62 8.21
N LEU A 145 6.49 -9.62 7.81
CA LEU A 145 6.76 -8.43 8.61
C LEU A 145 5.48 -7.68 8.97
N LEU A 146 4.60 -7.43 7.99
CA LEU A 146 3.33 -6.72 8.21
C LEU A 146 2.40 -7.50 9.14
N ILE A 147 2.36 -8.84 9.03
CA ILE A 147 1.61 -9.69 9.97
C ILE A 147 2.15 -9.55 11.40
N ASN A 148 3.48 -9.58 11.57
CA ASN A 148 4.11 -9.45 12.89
C ASN A 148 3.92 -8.05 13.50
N ILE A 149 3.96 -6.99 12.69
CA ILE A 149 3.63 -5.63 13.12
C ILE A 149 2.18 -5.57 13.62
N LYS A 150 1.24 -6.11 12.83
CA LYS A 150 -0.19 -6.12 13.18
C LYS A 150 -0.48 -6.96 14.43
N ALA A 151 0.26 -8.05 14.64
CA ALA A 151 0.16 -8.88 15.83
C ALA A 151 0.81 -8.26 17.07
N GLY A 152 1.56 -7.17 16.93
CA GLY A 152 2.30 -6.52 18.02
C GLY A 152 3.52 -7.32 18.50
N THR A 153 3.91 -8.38 17.79
CA THR A 153 5.12 -9.17 18.07
C THR A 153 6.38 -8.48 17.54
N TYR A 154 6.22 -7.49 16.67
CA TYR A 154 7.28 -6.62 16.17
C TYR A 154 6.87 -5.16 16.34
N LEU A 155 7.72 -4.37 17.00
CA LEU A 155 7.58 -2.92 17.12
C LEU A 155 8.63 -2.26 16.23
N PRO A 156 8.25 -1.62 15.12
CA PRO A 156 9.22 -1.00 14.23
C PRO A 156 9.85 0.22 14.91
N GLN A 157 11.11 0.09 15.33
CA GLN A 157 11.98 1.22 15.61
C GLN A 157 12.75 1.54 14.33
N SER A 158 12.08 2.24 13.42
CA SER A 158 12.64 2.57 12.11
C SER A 158 13.44 3.87 12.14
N TYR A 159 14.51 3.90 11.37
CA TYR A 159 15.29 5.10 11.07
C TYR A 159 14.92 5.60 9.68
N LEU A 160 15.21 6.88 9.40
CA LEU A 160 14.98 7.51 8.08
C LEU A 160 16.23 7.37 7.20
N ILE A 161 16.12 6.60 6.12
CA ILE A 161 17.14 6.54 5.06
C ILE A 161 16.79 7.56 3.98
N HIS A 162 17.80 8.22 3.42
CA HIS A 162 17.61 9.19 2.35
C HIS A 162 18.22 8.65 1.06
N GLU A 163 17.48 8.72 -0.04
CA GLU A 163 18.01 8.50 -1.37
C GLU A 163 17.65 9.66 -2.30
N GLN A 164 18.55 9.96 -3.23
CA GLN A 164 18.32 10.99 -4.23
C GLN A 164 18.33 10.35 -5.62
N MET A 165 17.31 10.67 -6.41
CA MET A 165 17.12 10.24 -7.77
C MET A 165 17.08 11.46 -8.69
N ILE A 166 17.57 11.29 -9.91
CA ILE A 166 17.57 12.31 -10.95
C ILE A 166 16.71 11.82 -12.09
N VAL A 167 15.80 12.68 -12.56
CA VAL A 167 14.98 12.42 -13.74
C VAL A 167 15.86 12.48 -14.99
N THR A 168 15.75 11.47 -15.85
CA THR A 168 16.53 11.37 -17.09
C THR A 168 15.61 11.33 -18.31
N ASP A 169 15.64 10.24 -19.09
CA ASP A 169 14.93 10.13 -20.36
C ASP A 169 13.42 9.93 -20.17
N ARG A 170 12.62 10.47 -21.08
CA ARG A 170 11.19 10.15 -21.20
C ARG A 170 11.02 8.73 -21.73
N ILE A 171 10.07 7.99 -21.16
CA ILE A 171 9.62 6.69 -21.67
C ILE A 171 8.39 6.91 -22.55
N GLU A 172 8.53 6.68 -23.85
CA GLU A 172 7.41 6.83 -24.80
C GLU A 172 6.47 5.61 -24.78
N ASN A 173 7.03 4.41 -24.67
CA ASN A 173 6.27 3.16 -24.72
C ASN A 173 6.19 2.51 -23.33
N VAL A 174 5.11 2.82 -22.62
CA VAL A 174 4.81 2.29 -21.27
C VAL A 174 4.36 0.82 -21.33
N ASP A 175 3.85 0.33 -22.47
CA ASP A 175 3.36 -1.05 -22.61
C ASP A 175 4.46 -2.10 -22.37
N GLN A 176 5.72 -1.72 -22.56
CA GLN A 176 6.88 -2.61 -22.36
C GLN A 176 7.28 -2.79 -20.88
N LEU A 177 6.72 -1.98 -19.97
CA LEU A 177 7.13 -1.98 -18.56
C LEU A 177 6.48 -3.10 -17.74
N GLY A 178 5.54 -3.85 -18.32
CA GLY A 178 4.78 -4.89 -17.63
C GLY A 178 3.37 -4.44 -17.24
N PHE A 179 2.48 -5.40 -17.00
CA PHE A 179 1.05 -5.16 -16.83
C PHE A 179 0.74 -4.21 -15.66
N PHE A 180 1.39 -4.39 -14.52
CA PHE A 180 1.10 -3.63 -13.30
C PHE A 180 1.60 -2.18 -13.40
N ILE A 181 2.83 -1.99 -13.86
CA ILE A 181 3.39 -0.65 -14.10
C ILE A 181 2.63 0.06 -15.21
N TYR A 182 2.26 -0.64 -16.28
CA TYR A 182 1.41 -0.08 -17.32
C TYR A 182 0.08 0.41 -16.74
N ARG A 183 -0.59 -0.39 -15.92
CA ARG A 183 -1.87 -0.01 -15.32
C ARG A 183 -1.74 1.24 -14.44
N LEU A 184 -0.63 1.37 -13.70
CA LEU A 184 -0.34 2.54 -12.88
C LEU A 184 -0.06 3.80 -13.74
N CYS A 185 0.77 3.67 -14.77
CA CYS A 185 1.36 4.81 -15.49
C CYS A 185 0.67 5.15 -16.83
N ARG A 186 -0.32 4.36 -17.25
CA ARG A 186 -1.04 4.59 -18.51
C ARG A 186 -1.67 5.98 -18.53
N GLY A 187 -1.39 6.71 -19.61
CA GLY A 187 -1.92 8.06 -19.84
C GLY A 187 -1.19 9.15 -19.06
N LYS A 188 -0.07 8.84 -18.40
CA LYS A 188 0.78 9.77 -17.65
C LYS A 188 2.09 10.00 -18.37
N GLU A 189 2.68 11.19 -18.20
CA GLU A 189 4.05 11.40 -18.64
C GLU A 189 4.98 10.53 -17.80
N THR A 190 5.74 9.66 -18.46
CA THR A 190 6.56 8.66 -17.78
C THR A 190 8.04 8.92 -18.04
N TYR A 191 8.87 8.90 -17.00
CA TYR A 191 10.30 9.19 -17.07
C TYR A 191 11.13 8.12 -16.38
N LYS A 192 12.37 7.96 -16.84
CA LYS A 192 13.37 7.14 -16.15
C LYS A 192 13.97 7.92 -14.99
N LEU A 193 14.29 7.20 -13.92
CA LEU A 193 15.10 7.71 -12.83
C LEU A 193 16.47 7.03 -12.80
N GLN A 194 17.46 7.78 -12.33
CA GLN A 194 18.78 7.27 -12.00
C GLN A 194 19.12 7.64 -10.56
N ARG A 195 19.59 6.67 -9.77
CA ARG A 195 20.09 6.96 -8.42
C ARG A 195 21.33 7.84 -8.52
N LYS A 196 21.35 8.91 -7.74
CA LYS A 196 22.51 9.76 -7.58
C LYS A 196 23.50 9.05 -6.67
N GLU A 197 24.62 8.60 -7.22
CA GLU A 197 25.70 8.07 -6.40
C GLU A 197 26.21 9.15 -5.44
N ALA A 198 26.52 8.75 -4.20
CA ALA A 198 27.12 9.63 -3.21
C ALA A 198 28.55 10.00 -3.62
N MET A 199 28.69 10.91 -4.58
CA MET A 199 29.97 11.45 -5.02
C MET A 199 30.62 12.19 -3.84
N LYS A 200 31.81 11.74 -3.43
CA LYS A 200 32.67 12.47 -2.48
C LYS A 200 33.12 13.79 -3.12
N GLY A 201 32.43 14.90 -2.82
CA GLY A 201 32.82 16.23 -3.29
C GLY A 201 31.79 17.31 -3.00
N ILE A 202 32.26 18.57 -2.95
CA ILE A 202 31.41 19.75 -2.79
C ILE A 202 30.61 19.94 -4.09
N GLN A 203 29.32 19.63 -4.04
CA GLN A 203 28.40 19.95 -5.13
C GLN A 203 27.86 21.37 -4.94
N LYS A 204 27.89 22.15 -6.03
CA LYS A 204 27.31 23.48 -6.12
C LYS A 204 25.82 23.37 -5.76
N ARG A 205 25.35 24.15 -4.77
CA ARG A 205 23.93 24.19 -4.36
C ARG A 205 23.12 24.92 -5.45
N GLU A 206 22.80 24.22 -6.53
CA GLU A 206 21.66 24.60 -7.36
C GLU A 206 20.40 24.11 -6.64
N ALA A 207 19.45 25.00 -6.44
CA ALA A 207 18.15 24.65 -5.86
C ALA A 207 17.38 23.84 -6.91
N MET A 208 17.71 22.56 -7.01
CA MET A 208 16.99 21.60 -7.84
C MET A 208 15.56 21.53 -7.32
N ASN A 209 14.57 21.63 -8.21
CA ASN A 209 13.18 21.39 -7.85
C ASN A 209 13.03 19.89 -7.60
N CYS A 210 13.05 19.49 -6.33
CA CYS A 210 12.98 18.11 -5.91
C CYS A 210 11.64 17.83 -5.24
N ARG A 211 11.08 16.67 -5.57
CA ARG A 211 9.94 16.06 -4.89
C ARG A 211 10.43 15.12 -3.82
N LYS A 212 9.62 14.95 -2.78
CA LYS A 212 10.02 14.18 -1.61
C LYS A 212 8.91 13.18 -1.29
N ILE A 213 9.18 11.90 -1.43
CA ILE A 213 8.22 10.85 -1.09
C ILE A 213 8.78 10.11 0.11
N ARG A 214 8.01 10.02 1.20
CA ARG A 214 8.36 9.25 2.40
C ARG A 214 7.51 7.99 2.46
N HIS A 215 8.16 6.83 2.46
CA HIS A 215 7.44 5.55 2.46
C HIS A 215 8.17 4.38 3.12
N PHE A 216 7.47 3.27 3.36
CA PHE A 216 8.01 2.06 3.99
C PHE A 216 8.32 0.95 2.98
N GLU A 217 9.61 0.72 2.68
CA GLU A 217 10.07 -0.31 1.74
C GLU A 217 10.68 -1.56 2.42
N ASN A 218 11.03 -1.45 3.70
CA ASN A 218 11.78 -2.46 4.47
C ASN A 218 11.60 -2.17 5.96
N LYS A 219 12.44 -2.65 6.87
CA LYS A 219 12.40 -2.35 8.32
C LYS A 219 12.73 -0.89 8.69
N PHE A 220 12.82 0.00 7.71
CA PHE A 220 13.16 1.42 7.84
C PHE A 220 12.23 2.27 6.98
N ALA A 221 12.12 3.57 7.31
CA ALA A 221 11.44 4.54 6.46
C ALA A 221 12.43 5.06 5.41
N MET A 222 11.98 5.20 4.16
CA MET A 222 12.74 5.78 3.05
C MET A 222 12.21 7.18 2.76
N GLU A 223 13.11 8.16 2.63
CA GLU A 223 12.85 9.45 2.00
C GLU A 223 13.52 9.45 0.61
N THR A 224 12.68 9.39 -0.41
CA THR A 224 13.10 9.42 -1.82
C THR A 224 12.94 10.84 -2.36
N LEU A 225 14.07 11.46 -2.69
CA LEU A 225 14.12 12.76 -3.35
C LEU A 225 14.21 12.59 -4.87
N ILE A 226 13.18 12.98 -5.62
CA ILE A 226 13.18 12.95 -7.09
C ILE A 226 13.42 14.36 -7.60
N CYS A 227 14.59 14.60 -8.19
CA CYS A 227 14.99 15.92 -8.67
C CYS A 227 15.02 15.98 -10.20
N GLU A 228 14.53 17.09 -10.75
CA GLU A 228 14.78 17.45 -12.15
C GLU A 228 16.26 17.85 -12.33
N GLN A 229 16.79 17.66 -13.54
CA GLN A 229 18.19 17.94 -13.88
C GLN A 229 18.44 19.41 -14.25
#